data_AF-A0A133V6L7-F1
#
_entry.id   AF-A0A133V6L7-F1
#
_cell.length_a   1.000
_cell.length_b   1.000
_cell.length_c   1.000
_cell.angle_alpha   90.00
_cell.angle_beta   90.00
_cell.angle_gamma   90.00
#
_symmetry.space_group_name_H-M   'P 1'
#
loop_
_entity.id
_entity.type
_entity.pdbx_description
1 polymer ?
#
loop_
_entity_poly.entity_id
_entity_poly.type
_entity_poly.pdbx_seq_one_letter_code
_entity_poly.pdbx_strand_id
1 'polypeptide(L)' 'ESAFIRTHCRDMVVLPEMVGLKFGVYDGSDFKRIEVEPEMIGHRLGEFALTRKKVTHSTPGIGATRSSLYIPLK' A
#
# COMPACT_ATOMS: atom_id res chain seq x y z
N GLU A 1 -6.23 -23.49 3.03
CA GLU A 1 -5.33 -22.32 3.11
C GLU A 1 -5.71 -21.35 2.01
N SER A 2 -5.99 -20.08 2.33
CA SER A 2 -6.46 -19.11 1.34
C SER A 2 -5.32 -18.73 0.38
N ALA A 3 -5.22 -19.46 -0.73
CA ALA A 3 -4.31 -19.14 -1.82
C ALA A 3 -4.72 -17.79 -2.43
N PHE A 4 -3.93 -16.74 -2.20
CA PHE A 4 -4.11 -15.43 -2.82
C PHE A 4 -3.26 -15.35 -4.10
N ILE A 5 -3.79 -14.68 -5.12
CA ILE A 5 -3.13 -14.55 -6.43
C ILE A 5 -2.07 -13.46 -6.30
N ARG A 6 -0.79 -13.84 -6.38
CA ARG A 6 0.34 -12.88 -6.34
C ARG A 6 0.51 -12.23 -7.71
N THR A 7 0.60 -10.90 -7.72
CA THR A 7 0.83 -10.13 -8.95
C THR A 7 1.82 -8.99 -8.72
N HIS A 8 2.70 -8.81 -9.70
CA HIS A 8 3.56 -7.63 -9.82
C HIS A 8 2.96 -6.57 -10.74
N CYS A 9 1.93 -6.93 -11.52
CA CYS A 9 1.28 -6.03 -12.46
C CYS A 9 0.33 -5.09 -11.69
N ARG A 10 0.78 -3.84 -11.48
CA ARG A 10 0.04 -2.81 -10.74
C ARG A 10 -0.88 -1.96 -11.62
N ASP A 11 -0.64 -1.96 -12.93
CA ASP A 11 -1.40 -1.13 -13.88
C ASP A 11 -2.71 -1.77 -14.36
N MET A 12 -2.97 -3.01 -13.96
CA MET A 12 -4.18 -3.73 -14.33
C MET A 12 -5.42 -3.11 -13.67
N VAL A 13 -6.47 -2.92 -14.46
CA VAL A 13 -7.78 -2.44 -14.00
C VAL A 13 -8.57 -3.61 -13.40
N VAL A 14 -9.26 -3.36 -12.29
CA VAL A 14 -10.16 -4.33 -11.67
C VAL A 14 -11.38 -4.54 -12.55
N LEU A 15 -11.55 -5.77 -13.04
CA LEU A 15 -12.72 -6.18 -13.80
C LEU A 15 -13.83 -6.69 -12.88
N PRO A 16 -15.12 -6.59 -13.26
CA PRO A 16 -16.24 -7.10 -12.46
C PRO A 16 -16.12 -8.60 -12.11
N GLU A 17 -15.48 -9.39 -12.96
CA GLU A 17 -15.25 -10.82 -12.75
C GLU A 17 -14.26 -11.12 -11.60
N MET A 18 -13.50 -10.12 -11.17
CA MET A 18 -12.48 -10.24 -10.14
C MET A 18 -12.98 -9.96 -8.72
N VAL A 19 -14.26 -9.59 -8.58
CA VAL A 19 -14.88 -9.28 -7.29
C VAL A 19 -14.92 -10.52 -6.40
N GLY A 20 -14.48 -10.38 -5.15
CA GLY A 20 -14.36 -11.49 -4.18
C GLY A 20 -13.06 -12.30 -4.29
N LEU A 21 -12.19 -12.01 -5.26
CA LEU A 21 -10.85 -12.60 -5.32
C LEU A 21 -9.89 -11.86 -4.38
N LYS A 22 -8.90 -12.62 -3.86
CA LYS A 22 -7.83 -12.10 -3.01
C LYS A 22 -6.55 -11.96 -3.82
N PHE A 23 -6.12 -10.73 -4.05
CA PHE A 23 -4.86 -10.43 -4.72
C PHE A 23 -3.77 -10.05 -3.71
N GLY A 24 -2.56 -10.56 -3.94
CA GLY A 24 -1.34 -10.03 -3.36
C GLY A 24 -0.69 -9.09 -4.36
N VAL A 25 -0.82 -7.78 -4.18
CA VAL A 25 -0.19 -6.77 -5.05
C VAL A 25 1.17 -6.39 -4.47
N TYR A 26 2.22 -6.48 -5.29
CA TYR A 26 3.57 -6.14 -4.85
C TYR A 26 3.75 -4.62 -4.64
N ASP A 27 4.25 -4.20 -3.48
CA ASP A 27 4.49 -2.79 -3.13
C ASP A 27 5.95 -2.32 -3.31
N GLY A 28 6.84 -3.24 -3.69
CA GLY A 28 8.29 -3.01 -3.78
C GLY A 28 9.09 -3.68 -2.67
N SER A 29 8.43 -4.19 -1.62
CA SER A 29 9.04 -5.00 -0.57
C SER A 29 8.26 -6.28 -0.37
N ASP A 30 6.95 -6.15 -0.12
CA ASP A 30 6.05 -7.24 0.23
C ASP A 30 4.81 -7.30 -0.69
N PHE A 31 4.07 -8.39 -0.60
CA PHE A 31 2.78 -8.52 -1.27
C PHE A 31 1.66 -8.09 -0.32
N LYS A 32 1.05 -6.94 -0.61
CA LYS A 32 -0.12 -6.46 0.12
C LYS A 32 -1.35 -7.26 -0.29
N ARG A 33 -1.98 -7.93 0.67
CA ARG A 33 -3.21 -8.70 0.46
C ARG A 33 -4.40 -7.77 0.41
N ILE A 34 -5.12 -7.80 -0.70
CA ILE A 34 -6.31 -7.00 -0.97
C ILE A 34 -7.41 -7.95 -1.41
N GLU A 35 -8.58 -7.82 -0.80
CA GLU A 35 -9.81 -8.47 -1.23
C GLU A 35 -10.60 -7.47 -2.06
N VAL A 36 -11.01 -7.88 -3.27
CA VAL A 36 -11.64 -6.95 -4.21
C VAL A 36 -13.12 -6.80 -3.88
N GLU A 37 -13.50 -5.58 -3.52
CA GLU A 37 -14.88 -5.18 -3.33
C GLU A 37 -15.49 -4.62 -4.62
N PRO A 38 -16.83 -4.66 -4.81
CA PRO A 38 -17.49 -4.13 -6.01
C PRO A 38 -17.22 -2.64 -6.26
N GLU A 39 -16.98 -1.85 -5.21
CA GLU A 39 -16.68 -0.43 -5.31
C GLU A 39 -15.31 -0.15 -5.96
N MET A 40 -14.46 -1.16 -6.08
CA MET A 40 -13.11 -1.06 -6.67
C MET A 40 -13.11 -1.29 -8.19
N ILE A 41 -14.26 -1.59 -8.79
CA ILE A 41 -14.37 -1.83 -10.25
C ILE A 41 -13.95 -0.57 -11.02
N GLY A 42 -13.11 -0.73 -12.03
CA GLY A 42 -12.60 0.38 -12.84
C GLY A 42 -11.36 1.09 -12.28
N HIS A 43 -10.97 0.81 -11.04
CA HIS A 43 -9.72 1.27 -10.43
C HIS A 43 -8.54 0.37 -10.80
N ARG A 44 -7.32 0.88 -10.69
CA ARG A 44 -6.11 0.08 -10.89
C ARG A 44 -5.70 -0.62 -9.59
N LEU A 45 -5.21 -1.86 -9.70
CA LEU A 45 -4.71 -2.64 -8.55
C LEU A 45 -3.63 -1.90 -7.75
N GLY A 46 -2.79 -1.10 -8.42
CA GLY A 46 -1.74 -0.31 -7.81
C GLY A 46 -2.23 0.79 -6.86
N GLU A 47 -3.47 1.28 -7.01
CA GLU A 47 -4.05 2.33 -6.15
C GLU A 47 -4.22 1.84 -4.70
N PHE A 48 -4.50 0.55 -4.54
CA PHE A 48 -4.74 -0.07 -3.24
C PHE A 48 -3.46 -0.49 -2.51
N ALA A 49 -2.31 -0.50 -3.19
CA ALA A 49 -1.00 -0.88 -2.65
C ALA A 49 -0.01 0.29 -2.66
N LEU A 50 0.04 1.07 -1.58
CA LEU A 50 0.97 2.18 -1.43
C LEU A 50 2.43 1.70 -1.45
N THR A 51 3.24 2.24 -2.37
CA THR A 51 4.68 1.93 -2.49
C THR A 51 5.56 2.68 -1.49
N ARG A 52 5.01 3.71 -0.85
CA ARG A 52 5.73 4.57 0.10
C ARG A 52 4.96 4.68 1.40
N LYS A 53 5.70 4.70 2.50
CA LYS A 53 5.15 4.98 3.83
C LYS A 53 4.73 6.45 3.90
N LYS A 54 3.61 6.74 4.57
CA LYS A 54 3.18 8.10 4.85
C LYS A 54 4.19 8.75 5.79
N VAL A 55 4.75 9.89 5.37
CA VAL A 55 5.63 10.71 6.22
C VAL A 55 4.75 11.65 7.02
N THR A 56 4.85 11.59 8.35
CA THR A 56 4.22 12.54 9.26
C THR A 56 5.27 13.54 9.73
N HIS A 57 5.00 14.83 9.55
CA HIS A 57 5.80 15.89 10.15
C HIS A 57 5.28 16.10 11.57
N SER A 58 5.99 15.56 12.55
CA SER A 58 5.76 15.85 13.97
C SER A 58 6.63 17.03 14.42
N THR A 59 6.46 17.44 15.67
CA THR A 59 7.34 18.38 16.37
C THR A 59 8.80 17.99 16.15
N PRO A 60 9.73 18.96 15.96
CA PRO A 60 11.15 18.68 15.85
C PRO A 60 11.61 17.69 16.91
N GLY A 61 12.21 16.58 16.47
CA GLY A 61 12.91 15.57 17.25
C GLY A 61 12.12 14.42 17.88
N ILE A 62 10.82 14.56 18.18
CA ILE A 62 10.01 13.40 18.66
C ILE A 62 9.05 12.97 17.55
N GLY A 63 9.32 11.82 16.94
CA GLY A 63 8.48 11.22 15.89
C GLY A 63 8.87 11.56 14.44
N ALA A 64 9.95 12.32 14.23
CA ALA A 64 10.43 12.65 12.90
C ALA A 64 11.14 11.45 12.26
N THR A 65 10.73 11.10 11.04
CA THR A 65 11.04 9.77 10.52
C THR A 65 12.46 9.58 10.01
N ARG A 66 13.22 10.62 9.59
CA ARG A 66 14.60 10.42 9.09
C ARG A 66 15.58 11.60 9.21
N SER A 67 15.14 12.84 9.45
CA SER A 67 16.00 14.02 9.23
C SER A 67 16.07 15.08 10.33
N SER A 68 15.39 14.92 11.47
CA SER A 68 15.42 15.93 12.56
C SER A 68 16.03 15.40 13.87
N LEU A 69 16.98 14.47 13.79
CA LEU A 69 17.64 13.90 14.97
C LEU A 69 18.51 14.90 15.77
N TYR A 70 18.56 16.18 15.36
CA TYR A 70 19.25 17.21 16.12
C TYR A 70 18.27 18.25 16.66
N ILE A 71 17.80 18.01 17.88
CA ILE A 71 17.36 19.10 18.77
C ILE A 71 18.54 19.40 19.69
N PRO A 72 19.05 20.63 19.74
CA PRO A 72 19.87 21.05 20.86
C PRO A 72 18.95 21.14 22.09
N LEU A 73 18.95 20.09 22.93
CA LEU A 73 18.35 20.16 24.26
C LEU A 73 19.13 21.24 25.04
N LYS A 74 18.42 22.29 25.45
CA LYS A 74 18.91 23.22 26.47
C LYS A 74 18.57 22.67 27.85
#